data_AF-A0A7V5DWY5-F1
#
_entry.id   AF-A0A7V5DWY5-F1
#
_cell.length_a   1.000
_cell.length_b   1.000
_cell.length_c   1.000
_cell.angle_alpha   90.00
_cell.angle_beta   90.00
_cell.angle_gamma   90.00
#
_symmetry.space_group_name_H-M   'P 1'
#
loop_
_entity.id
_entity.type
_entity.pdbx_description
1 polymer ?
#
loop_
_entity_poly.entity_id
_entity_poly.type
_entity_poly.pdbx_seq_one_letter_code
_entity_poly.pdbx_strand_id
1 'polypeptide(L)' 'MTGKELITAVFTHKPAQRPPWVPFAGVHAGKLIGVKAHEVLQNVDLLVEALLKVNSLYQPDGQPVLFDLQIEAEIL' A
#
# COMPACT_ATOMS: atom_id res chain seq x y z
N MET A 1 10.35 16.57 -8.05
CA MET A 1 10.55 15.60 -6.95
C MET A 1 9.79 14.33 -7.27
N THR A 2 10.38 13.16 -7.07
CA THR A 2 9.65 11.86 -7.10
C THR A 2 8.74 11.72 -5.87
N GLY A 3 7.81 10.76 -5.87
CA GLY A 3 6.96 10.49 -4.70
C GLY A 3 7.78 10.16 -3.44
N LYS A 4 8.83 9.34 -3.60
CA LYS A 4 9.81 9.04 -2.54
C LYS A 4 10.47 10.31 -1.98
N GLU A 5 10.96 11.19 -2.86
CA GLU A 5 11.59 12.45 -2.44
C GLU A 5 10.61 13.36 -1.70
N LEU A 6 9.35 13.41 -2.14
CA LEU A 6 8.29 14.18 -1.49
C LEU A 6 8.03 13.69 -0.06
N ILE A 7 7.90 12.37 0.12
CA ILE A 7 7.69 11.73 1.43
C ILE A 7 8.89 11.99 2.34
N THR A 8 10.11 11.76 1.87
CA THR A 8 11.33 11.98 2.65
C THR A 8 11.49 13.45 3.04
N ALA A 9 11.16 14.40 2.16
CA ALA A 9 11.20 15.82 2.49
C ALA A 9 10.24 16.16 3.65
N VAL A 10 9.00 15.68 3.60
CA VAL A 10 8.02 15.90 4.67
C VAL A 10 8.45 15.28 5.99
N PHE A 11 8.94 14.03 6.00
CA PHE A 11 9.45 13.40 7.22
C PHE A 11 10.66 14.08 7.83
N THR A 12 11.44 14.81 7.02
CA THR A 12 12.62 15.55 7.47
C THR A 12 12.36 17.04 7.65
N HIS A 13 11.09 17.47 7.69
CA HIS A 13 10.67 18.86 7.85
C HIS A 13 11.26 19.83 6.81
N LYS A 14 11.58 19.33 5.61
CA LYS A 14 12.04 20.14 4.48
C LYS A 14 10.86 20.66 3.65
N PRO A 15 11.02 21.76 2.90
CA PRO A 15 10.01 22.22 1.96
C PRO A 15 9.63 21.12 0.96
N ALA A 16 8.35 20.97 0.71
CA ALA A 16 7.78 20.04 -0.28
C ALA A 16 6.79 20.80 -1.17
N GLN A 17 6.77 20.46 -2.46
CA GLN A 17 5.89 21.12 -3.45
C GLN A 17 4.38 20.91 -3.18
N ARG A 18 4.02 19.86 -2.43
CA ARG A 18 2.68 19.54 -1.93
C ARG A 18 2.75 18.47 -0.82
N PRO A 19 1.69 18.24 -0.03
CA PRO A 19 1.60 17.06 0.83
C PRO A 19 1.66 15.75 0.02
N PRO A 20 2.41 14.73 0.48
CA PRO A 20 2.45 13.42 -0.16
C PRO A 20 1.15 12.65 0.05
N TRP A 21 0.76 11.91 -0.98
CA TRP A 21 -0.40 11.02 -0.98
C TRP A 21 0.07 9.57 -0.75
N VAL A 22 -0.24 9.03 0.42
CA VAL A 22 0.06 7.65 0.82
C VAL A 22 -1.26 6.99 1.24
N PRO A 23 -2.02 6.41 0.29
CA PRO A 23 -3.27 5.74 0.59
C PRO A 23 -3.03 4.50 1.42
N PHE A 24 -4.05 4.16 2.19
CA PHE A 24 -4.12 2.88 2.86
C PHE A 24 -4.25 1.76 1.82
N ALA A 25 -3.34 0.78 1.85
CA ALA A 25 -3.34 -0.41 1.00
C ALA A 25 -3.14 -1.65 1.90
N GLY A 26 -4.05 -2.62 1.80
CA GLY A 26 -4.06 -3.82 2.64
C GLY A 26 -4.97 -4.88 2.03
N VAL A 27 -5.48 -5.82 2.84
CA VAL A 27 -6.26 -6.97 2.33
C VAL A 27 -7.52 -6.61 1.55
N HIS A 28 -8.07 -5.42 1.79
CA HIS A 28 -9.21 -4.89 1.03
C HIS A 28 -8.91 -4.74 -0.47
N ALA A 29 -7.63 -4.63 -0.85
CA ALA A 29 -7.18 -4.56 -2.24
C ALA A 29 -7.56 -5.81 -3.05
N GLY A 30 -7.77 -6.97 -2.40
CA GLY A 30 -8.27 -8.18 -3.05
C GLY A 30 -9.57 -7.96 -3.82
N LYS A 31 -10.43 -7.03 -3.36
CA LYS A 31 -11.67 -6.64 -4.06
C LYS A 31 -11.41 -6.10 -5.47
N LEU A 32 -10.26 -5.46 -5.71
CA LEU A 32 -9.92 -4.87 -7.00
C LEU A 32 -9.55 -5.92 -8.06
N ILE A 33 -9.18 -7.12 -7.63
CA ILE A 33 -8.83 -8.26 -8.50
C ILE A 33 -9.82 -9.42 -8.35
N GLY A 34 -10.92 -9.24 -7.61
CA GLY A 34 -11.99 -10.21 -7.49
C GLY A 34 -11.73 -11.36 -6.51
N VAL A 35 -10.76 -11.24 -5.60
CA VAL A 35 -10.42 -12.28 -4.61
C VAL A 35 -10.74 -11.83 -3.18
N LYS A 36 -10.85 -12.78 -2.25
CA LYS A 36 -11.11 -12.53 -0.83
C LYS A 36 -9.82 -12.13 -0.10
N ALA A 37 -10.00 -11.47 1.04
CA ALA A 37 -8.91 -11.00 1.90
C ALA A 37 -7.93 -12.12 2.31
N HIS A 38 -8.43 -13.27 2.75
CA HIS A 38 -7.55 -14.38 3.18
C HIS A 38 -6.74 -14.98 2.01
N GLU A 39 -7.28 -14.97 0.79
CA GLU A 39 -6.56 -15.44 -0.41
C GLU A 39 -5.38 -14.52 -0.71
N VAL A 40 -5.56 -13.20 -0.54
CA VAL A 40 -4.46 -12.21 -0.62
C VAL A 40 -3.40 -12.46 0.44
N LEU A 41 -3.80 -12.77 1.68
CA LEU A 41 -2.88 -12.99 2.79
C LEU A 41 -2.04 -14.26 2.64
N GLN A 42 -2.58 -15.29 2.00
CA GLN A 42 -1.96 -16.61 1.90
C GLN A 42 -1.25 -16.86 0.56
N ASN A 43 -1.33 -15.93 -0.39
CA ASN A 43 -0.72 -16.06 -1.70
C ASN A 43 -0.01 -14.76 -2.13
N VAL A 44 1.32 -14.84 -2.25
CA VAL A 44 2.18 -13.70 -2.59
C VAL A 44 1.87 -13.11 -3.98
N ASP A 45 1.49 -13.94 -4.95
CA ASP A 45 1.20 -13.47 -6.30
C ASP A 45 -0.10 -12.65 -6.31
N LEU A 46 -1.13 -13.10 -5.60
CA LEU A 46 -2.38 -12.35 -5.42
C LEU A 46 -2.15 -11.04 -4.65
N LEU A 47 -1.26 -11.05 -3.65
CA LEU A 47 -0.88 -9.84 -2.92
C LEU A 47 -0.22 -8.82 -3.85
N VAL A 48 0.78 -9.24 -4.62
CA VAL A 48 1.47 -8.34 -5.55
C VAL A 48 0.50 -7.81 -6.60
N GLU A 49 -0.34 -8.66 -7.19
CA GLU A 49 -1.33 -8.25 -8.18
C GLU A 49 -2.30 -7.19 -7.62
N ALA A 50 -2.84 -7.43 -6.42
CA ALA A 50 -3.74 -6.50 -5.75
C ALA A 50 -3.05 -5.15 -5.47
N LEU A 51 -1.80 -5.15 -5.00
CA LEU A 51 -1.05 -3.93 -4.71
C LEU A 51 -0.66 -3.16 -5.96
N LEU A 52 -0.33 -3.84 -7.05
CA LEU A 52 -0.07 -3.20 -8.35
C LEU A 52 -1.35 -2.57 -8.89
N LYS A 53 -2.51 -3.21 -8.68
CA LYS A 53 -3.81 -2.65 -9.05
C LYS A 53 -4.13 -1.38 -8.25
N VAL A 54 -3.87 -1.38 -6.94
CA VAL A 54 -3.96 -0.18 -6.09
C VAL A 54 -3.05 0.93 -6.60
N ASN A 55 -1.78 0.60 -6.87
CA ASN A 55 -0.79 1.58 -7.32
C ASN A 55 -1.21 2.23 -8.65
N SER A 56 -1.67 1.43 -9.60
CA SER A 56 -2.17 1.90 -10.90
C SER A 56 -3.39 2.81 -10.77
N LEU A 57 -4.34 2.47 -9.90
CA LEU A 57 -5.59 3.24 -9.73
C LEU A 57 -5.37 4.53 -8.94
N TYR A 58 -4.60 4.47 -7.85
CA TYR A 58 -4.49 5.57 -6.89
C TYR A 58 -3.30 6.49 -7.18
N GLN A 59 -2.36 6.05 -8.02
CA GLN A 59 -1.14 6.77 -8.41
C GLN A 59 -0.46 7.44 -7.20
N PRO A 60 -0.11 6.68 -6.14
CA PRO A 60 0.34 7.27 -4.90
C PRO A 60 1.82 7.68 -4.94
N ASP A 61 2.20 8.61 -4.07
CA ASP A 61 3.62 8.96 -3.86
C ASP A 61 4.38 7.84 -3.13
N GLY A 62 3.65 7.02 -2.37
CA GLY A 62 4.13 5.83 -1.67
C GLY A 62 2.97 4.95 -1.24
N GLN A 63 3.22 3.67 -0.98
CA GLN A 63 2.18 2.69 -0.69
C GLN A 63 2.68 1.69 0.36
N PRO A 64 1.85 1.33 1.38
CA PRO A 64 2.14 0.20 2.25
C PRO A 64 2.25 -1.12 1.47
N VAL A 65 3.08 -2.04 1.95
CA VAL A 65 3.22 -3.38 1.33
C VAL A 65 2.03 -4.26 1.69
N LEU A 66 1.56 -4.23 2.94
CA LEU A 66 0.40 -4.98 3.38
C LEU A 66 -0.10 -4.35 4.69
N PHE A 67 -1.40 -4.43 4.93
CA PHE A 67 -1.99 -4.09 6.21
C PHE A 67 -3.17 -5.03 6.51
N ASP A 68 -3.07 -5.69 7.67
CA ASP A 68 -4.15 -6.40 8.35
C ASP A 68 -3.75 -6.51 9.84
N LEU A 69 -4.67 -6.20 10.75
CA LEU A 69 -4.40 -6.22 12.18
C LEU A 69 -4.25 -7.64 12.74
N GLN A 70 -4.75 -8.66 12.02
CA GLN A 70 -4.73 -10.05 12.47
C GLN A 70 -3.46 -10.80 12.03
N ILE A 71 -2.66 -10.28 11.11
CA ILE A 71 -1.44 -10.98 10.62
C ILE A 71 -0.51 -11.34 11.77
N GLU A 72 -0.23 -10.39 12.67
CA GLU A 72 0.65 -10.64 13.81
C GLU A 72 0.01 -11.61 14.82
N ALA A 73 -1.31 -11.59 14.98
CA ALA A 73 -2.01 -12.47 15.90
C ALA A 73 -2.10 -13.91 15.39
N GLU A 74 -2.18 -14.13 14.09
CA GLU A 74 -2.33 -15.46 13.47
C GLU A 74 -0.99 -16.17 13.22
N ILE A 75 0.14 -15.44 13.20
CA ILE A 75 1.47 -16.02 12.97
C ILE A 75 2.20 -16.42 14.27
N LEU A 76 1.70 -15.98 15.43
CA LEU A 76 2.22 -16.30 16.77
C LEU A 76 1.60 -17.60 17.31
#